data_AF-A0A8J3VYK3-F1
#
_entry.id   AF-A0A8J3VYK3-F1
#
_cell.length_a   1.000
_cell.length_b   1.000
_cell.length_c   1.000
_cell.angle_alpha   90.00
_cell.angle_beta   90.00
_cell.angle_gamma   90.00
#
_symmetry.space_group_name_H-M   'P 1'
#
loop_
_entity.id
_entity.type
_entity.pdbx_description
1 polymer ?
#
loop_
_entity_poly.entity_id
_entity_poly.type
_entity_poly.pdbx_seq_one_letter_code
_entity_poly.pdbx_strand_id
1 'polypeptide(L)'
;MPVEVTPGQISHGGSHGISMWGAPGSGKTTFLAALSIALSRRNDDWKIVGSDPASTDYLIDKTSELSGGRVFPEASKVVERYHWMLIGPTTKKTRWWSRKPKLGAQPRIRINMIDAPGGLYASGGRTAEGLADLRQRELLDSLTQGRGIVFLFDPIREFKVGDAFDHLHAPLTRLAERMLAADEMQDGKLPHHIAVCITKFDDRRVLDTAMGQHLINVEPDDPYGFPKVSDEDAPTLFRELCRISRNGHAELVLNTLGKFFHPDRIQFFVTSSIGFFMDRHRNVFDWDDSENLLPQEPGQGLRVRGQVRPINVVEPMLWLGQRLAATNPAGVIPR
;
A
#
# COMPACT_ATOMS: atom_id res chain seq x y z
N MET A 1 9.51 35.24 38.65
CA MET A 1 10.65 34.49 38.10
C MET A 1 10.11 33.56 37.04
N PRO A 2 10.48 33.74 35.76
CA PRO A 2 10.00 32.86 34.70
C PRO A 2 10.70 31.51 34.78
N VAL A 3 9.91 30.44 34.68
CA VAL A 3 10.37 29.05 34.66
C VAL A 3 10.97 28.78 33.29
N GLU A 4 12.28 28.55 33.23
CA GLU A 4 12.95 28.03 32.05
C GLU A 4 12.44 26.61 31.75
N VAL A 5 11.78 26.46 30.60
CA VAL A 5 11.47 25.15 30.04
C VAL A 5 12.70 24.71 29.26
N THR A 6 13.46 23.78 29.84
CA THR A 6 14.58 23.11 29.17
C THR A 6 14.03 22.30 28.00
N PRO A 7 14.54 22.47 26.76
CA PRO A 7 14.14 21.62 25.64
C PRO A 7 14.57 20.19 25.93
N GLY A 8 13.61 19.33 26.24
CA GLY A 8 13.82 17.90 26.37
C GLY A 8 14.38 17.35 25.07
N GLN A 9 15.58 16.77 25.15
CA GLN A 9 16.20 16.02 24.08
C GLN A 9 15.26 14.91 23.60
N ILE A 10 14.69 15.08 22.41
CA ILE A 10 13.99 14.03 21.69
C ILE A 10 15.07 13.03 21.25
N SER A 11 15.16 11.90 21.94
CA SER A 11 16.04 10.80 21.53
C SER A 11 15.58 10.25 20.18
N HIS A 12 16.42 10.43 19.14
CA HIS A 12 16.27 9.81 17.82
C HIS A 12 16.53 8.29 17.87
N GLY A 13 15.61 7.53 18.46
CA GLY A 13 15.52 6.08 18.27
C GLY A 13 14.62 5.77 17.08
N GLY A 14 15.18 5.80 15.86
CA GLY A 14 14.41 5.78 14.61
C GLY A 14 13.60 4.50 14.38
N SER A 15 12.32 4.50 14.75
CA SER A 15 11.36 3.52 14.23
C SER A 15 11.03 3.92 12.79
N HIS A 16 11.64 3.25 11.81
CA HIS A 16 11.38 3.52 10.41
C HIS A 16 9.93 3.17 10.05
N GLY A 17 9.30 4.02 9.24
CA GLY A 17 7.91 3.85 8.79
C GLY A 17 7.79 3.23 7.40
N ILE A 18 6.55 2.96 7.01
CA ILE A 18 6.11 2.58 5.67
C ILE A 18 5.49 3.81 5.00
N SER A 19 5.87 4.08 3.77
CA SER A 19 5.31 5.17 2.96
C SER A 19 4.54 4.61 1.77
N MET A 20 3.28 5.02 1.61
CA MET A 20 2.44 4.64 0.47
C MET A 20 2.66 5.56 -0.72
N TRP A 21 2.89 4.97 -1.88
CA TRP A 21 3.23 5.66 -3.12
C TRP A 21 2.59 4.99 -4.33
N GLY A 22 2.28 5.77 -5.35
CA GLY A 22 1.66 5.30 -6.58
C GLY A 22 1.02 6.45 -7.34
N ALA A 23 0.82 6.26 -8.65
CA ALA A 23 0.22 7.25 -9.52
C ALA A 23 -1.17 7.70 -9.03
N PRO A 24 -1.66 8.88 -9.45
CA PRO A 24 -3.08 9.21 -9.33
C PRO A 24 -4.01 8.08 -9.78
N GLY A 25 -5.06 7.78 -9.01
CA GLY A 25 -6.02 6.72 -9.37
C GLY A 25 -5.52 5.28 -9.19
N SER A 26 -4.29 5.08 -8.71
CA SER A 26 -3.75 3.74 -8.37
C SER A 26 -4.45 3.04 -7.20
N GLY A 27 -5.37 3.72 -6.51
CA GLY A 27 -6.15 3.15 -5.43
C GLY A 27 -5.55 3.29 -4.03
N LYS A 28 -4.61 4.21 -3.78
CA LYS A 28 -4.02 4.45 -2.44
C LYS A 28 -5.07 4.60 -1.33
N THR A 29 -6.03 5.51 -1.53
CA THR A 29 -7.12 5.77 -0.57
C THR A 29 -8.01 4.55 -0.38
N THR A 30 -8.39 3.89 -1.47
CA THR A 30 -9.18 2.65 -1.42
C THR A 30 -8.44 1.52 -0.73
N PHE A 31 -7.14 1.39 -0.96
CA PHE A 31 -6.27 0.39 -0.34
C PHE A 31 -6.21 0.58 1.17
N LEU A 32 -6.06 1.82 1.64
CA LEU A 32 -6.05 2.13 3.06
C LEU A 32 -7.40 1.82 3.74
N ALA A 33 -8.52 2.22 3.12
CA ALA A 33 -9.85 1.87 3.62
C ALA A 33 -10.05 0.34 3.65
N ALA A 34 -9.63 -0.34 2.59
CA ALA A 34 -9.66 -1.80 2.50
C ALA A 34 -8.79 -2.49 3.55
N LEU A 35 -7.61 -1.94 3.86
CA LEU A 35 -6.75 -2.44 4.93
C LEU A 35 -7.48 -2.41 6.29
N SER A 36 -8.18 -1.32 6.61
CA SER A 36 -8.99 -1.22 7.83
C SER A 36 -10.10 -2.27 7.88
N ILE A 37 -10.81 -2.48 6.77
CA ILE A 37 -11.85 -3.51 6.63
C ILE A 37 -11.26 -4.91 6.80
N ALA A 38 -10.12 -5.19 6.15
CA ALA A 38 -9.46 -6.48 6.20
C ALA A 38 -9.00 -6.81 7.62
N LEU A 39 -8.31 -5.87 8.29
CA LEU A 39 -7.87 -6.02 9.67
C LEU A 39 -9.03 -6.29 10.63
N SER A 40 -10.15 -5.57 10.48
CA SER A 40 -11.35 -5.75 11.31
C SER A 40 -12.02 -7.11 11.18
N ARG A 41 -11.73 -7.87 10.11
CA ARG A 41 -12.28 -9.21 9.87
C ARG A 41 -11.35 -10.34 10.27
N ARG A 42 -10.09 -10.03 10.59
CA ARG A 42 -9.15 -11.05 11.02
C ARG A 42 -9.49 -11.50 12.43
N ASN A 43 -9.13 -12.75 12.74
CA ASN A 43 -9.25 -13.32 14.08
C ASN A 43 -8.00 -13.08 14.94
N ASP A 44 -7.06 -12.23 14.49
CA ASP A 44 -5.89 -11.82 15.25
C ASP A 44 -6.01 -10.36 15.72
N ASP A 45 -5.20 -9.97 16.71
CA ASP A 45 -5.29 -8.64 17.34
C ASP A 45 -4.58 -7.54 16.52
N TRP A 46 -4.44 -7.69 15.21
CA TRP A 46 -3.89 -6.64 14.36
C TRP A 46 -4.92 -5.54 14.13
N LYS A 47 -4.51 -4.28 14.33
CA LYS A 47 -5.37 -3.11 14.12
C LYS A 47 -4.60 -1.91 13.63
N ILE A 48 -5.30 -1.02 12.94
CA ILE A 48 -4.78 0.28 12.49
C ILE A 48 -5.44 1.39 13.32
N VAL A 49 -4.64 2.37 13.75
CA VAL A 49 -5.10 3.51 14.57
C VAL A 49 -4.48 4.79 14.03
N GLY A 50 -5.24 5.88 13.95
CA GLY A 50 -4.70 7.20 13.61
C GLY A 50 -3.73 7.70 14.67
N SER A 51 -2.66 8.37 14.23
CA SER A 51 -1.68 8.98 15.14
C SER A 51 -2.14 10.35 15.66
N ASP A 52 -3.17 10.90 15.02
CA ASP A 52 -3.79 12.19 15.31
C ASP A 52 -5.29 12.15 14.93
N PRO A 53 -6.10 13.14 15.37
CA PRO A 53 -7.52 13.19 15.06
C PRO A 53 -7.83 13.21 13.56
N ALA A 54 -7.10 14.01 12.76
CA ALA A 54 -7.37 14.13 11.33
C ALA A 54 -7.13 12.80 10.59
N SER A 55 -6.05 12.08 10.92
CA SER A 55 -5.77 10.74 10.40
C SER A 55 -6.83 9.73 10.83
N THR A 56 -7.37 9.85 12.05
CA THR A 56 -8.43 8.97 12.55
C THR A 56 -9.74 9.20 11.80
N ASP A 57 -10.17 10.46 11.72
CA ASP A 57 -11.41 10.86 11.05
C ASP A 57 -11.37 10.50 9.57
N TYR A 58 -10.26 10.81 8.89
CA TYR A 58 -10.07 10.43 7.49
C TYR A 58 -10.24 8.91 7.28
N LEU A 59 -9.63 8.08 8.13
CA LEU A 59 -9.74 6.62 7.97
C LEU A 59 -11.17 6.13 8.22
N ILE A 60 -11.86 6.69 9.22
CA ILE A 60 -13.26 6.36 9.53
C ILE A 60 -14.15 6.71 8.34
N ASP A 61 -14.00 7.92 7.80
CA ASP A 61 -14.78 8.40 6.66
C ASP A 61 -14.56 7.51 5.44
N LYS A 62 -13.31 7.25 5.07
CA LYS A 62 -12.99 6.45 3.87
C LYS A 62 -13.40 4.99 4.01
N THR A 63 -13.31 4.44 5.21
CA THR A 63 -13.81 3.09 5.51
C THR A 63 -15.33 3.03 5.42
N SER A 64 -16.04 4.06 5.89
CA SER A 64 -17.51 4.13 5.88
C SER A 64 -18.07 4.32 4.46
N GLU A 65 -17.45 5.19 3.67
CA GLU A 65 -17.73 5.38 2.23
C GLU A 65 -17.64 4.05 1.48
N LEU A 66 -16.54 3.31 1.67
CA LEU A 66 -16.28 2.07 0.95
C LEU A 66 -17.17 0.90 1.41
N SER A 67 -17.28 0.68 2.72
CA SER A 67 -17.98 -0.49 3.27
C SER A 67 -19.50 -0.34 3.31
N GLY A 68 -20.00 0.80 3.82
CA GLY A 68 -21.41 1.09 3.99
C GLY A 68 -22.00 1.81 2.78
N GLY A 69 -21.34 2.86 2.34
CA GLY A 69 -21.77 3.65 1.17
C GLY A 69 -21.64 2.91 -0.15
N ARG A 70 -20.78 1.89 -0.23
CA ARG A 70 -20.42 1.18 -1.47
C ARG A 70 -19.96 2.11 -2.59
N VAL A 71 -19.32 3.20 -2.20
CA VAL A 71 -18.78 4.20 -3.12
C VAL A 71 -17.28 4.30 -2.94
N PHE A 72 -16.58 4.60 -4.03
CA PHE A 72 -15.16 4.86 -3.94
C PHE A 72 -14.91 6.20 -3.26
N PRO A 73 -13.91 6.29 -2.37
CA PRO A 73 -13.46 7.57 -1.86
C PRO A 73 -13.17 8.58 -2.96
N GLU A 74 -13.71 9.79 -2.81
CA GLU A 74 -13.41 10.89 -3.73
C GLU A 74 -11.91 11.18 -3.77
N ALA A 75 -11.43 11.60 -4.94
CA ALA A 75 -10.06 12.08 -5.08
C ALA A 75 -9.85 13.32 -4.20
N SER A 76 -8.73 13.36 -3.49
CA SER A 76 -8.40 14.48 -2.62
C SER A 76 -8.29 15.80 -3.38
N LYS A 77 -8.75 16.88 -2.76
CA LYS A 77 -8.78 18.24 -3.32
C LYS A 77 -7.55 19.06 -2.95
N VAL A 78 -6.87 18.67 -1.88
CA VAL A 78 -5.65 19.29 -1.35
C VAL A 78 -4.61 18.20 -1.07
N VAL A 79 -3.34 18.61 -0.95
CA VAL A 79 -2.26 17.72 -0.51
C VAL A 79 -2.33 17.62 1.01
N GLU A 80 -2.56 16.42 1.53
CA GLU A 80 -2.67 16.15 2.96
C GLU A 80 -1.75 15.00 3.37
N ARG A 81 -1.21 15.12 4.59
CA ARG A 81 -0.39 14.09 5.21
C ARG A 81 -1.21 13.40 6.28
N TYR A 82 -1.16 12.08 6.24
CA TYR A 82 -1.82 11.26 7.24
C TYR A 82 -0.88 10.18 7.78
N HIS A 83 -1.04 9.91 9.08
CA HIS A 83 -0.16 9.06 9.86
C HIS A 83 -0.96 8.06 10.68
N TRP A 84 -0.70 6.78 10.45
CA TRP A 84 -1.31 5.69 11.23
C TRP A 84 -0.27 4.81 11.87
N MET A 85 -0.70 4.08 12.90
CA MET A 85 0.05 3.03 13.54
C MET A 85 -0.67 1.71 13.32
N LEU A 86 0.00 0.78 12.64
CA LEU A 86 -0.40 -0.62 12.60
C LEU A 86 0.18 -1.33 13.83
N ILE A 87 -0.71 -1.89 14.64
CA ILE A 87 -0.40 -2.46 15.95
C ILE A 87 -0.79 -3.94 15.91
N GLY A 88 0.16 -4.84 16.17
CA GLY A 88 -0.09 -6.28 16.15
C GLY A 88 -0.38 -6.89 17.52
N PRO A 89 -0.53 -8.23 17.58
CA PRO A 89 -0.77 -8.94 18.82
C PRO A 89 0.42 -8.87 19.77
N THR A 90 0.14 -8.94 21.07
CA THR A 90 1.19 -9.03 22.09
C THR A 90 1.80 -10.43 22.06
N THR A 91 3.11 -10.52 21.77
CA THR A 91 3.80 -11.82 21.77
C THR A 91 3.88 -12.39 23.19
N LYS A 92 3.38 -13.60 23.45
CA LYS A 92 3.60 -14.29 24.74
C LYS A 92 4.89 -15.10 24.65
N LYS A 93 5.95 -14.68 25.36
CA LYS A 93 7.18 -15.49 25.47
C LYS A 93 7.09 -16.38 26.71
N THR A 94 6.87 -17.67 26.51
CA THR A 94 7.03 -18.70 27.55
C THR A 94 8.48 -19.19 27.55
N ARG A 95 9.22 -18.91 28.63
CA ARG A 95 10.51 -19.59 28.89
C ARG A 95 10.20 -20.91 29.59
N TRP A 96 10.76 -22.02 29.09
CA TRP A 96 10.47 -23.36 29.63
C TRP A 96 10.86 -23.52 31.13
N TRP A 97 11.72 -22.64 31.69
CA TRP A 97 12.14 -22.63 33.09
C TRP A 97 11.32 -21.67 33.99
N SER A 98 10.36 -20.90 33.43
CA SER A 98 9.66 -19.81 34.12
C SER A 98 8.15 -20.05 34.13
N ARG A 99 7.56 -20.29 35.31
CA ARG A 99 6.10 -20.46 35.50
C ARG A 99 5.25 -19.20 35.24
N LYS A 100 5.87 -18.03 34.97
CA LYS A 100 5.14 -16.81 34.61
C LYS A 100 5.43 -16.42 33.15
N PRO A 101 4.42 -16.38 32.26
CA PRO A 101 4.58 -15.83 30.92
C PRO A 101 4.88 -14.33 31.04
N LYS A 102 5.98 -13.87 30.45
CA LYS A 102 6.27 -12.43 30.32
C LYS A 102 5.56 -11.95 29.06
N LEU A 103 4.71 -10.92 29.18
CA LEU A 103 4.19 -10.23 28.00
C LEU A 103 5.40 -9.70 27.21
N GLY A 104 5.53 -10.16 25.98
CA GLY A 104 6.49 -9.66 25.01
C GLY A 104 6.04 -8.31 24.45
N ALA A 105 6.89 -7.72 23.63
CA ALA A 105 6.57 -6.45 23.01
C ALA A 105 5.48 -6.59 21.94
N GLN A 106 4.72 -5.52 21.76
CA GLN A 106 3.71 -5.39 20.73
C GLN A 106 4.36 -4.77 19.49
N PRO A 107 4.31 -5.41 18.31
CA PRO A 107 4.85 -4.81 17.10
C PRO A 107 4.03 -3.57 16.73
N ARG A 108 4.73 -2.48 16.40
CA ARG A 108 4.15 -1.18 16.05
C ARG A 108 4.84 -0.68 14.79
N ILE A 109 4.08 -0.46 13.73
CA ILE A 109 4.60 -0.05 12.42
C ILE A 109 3.91 1.26 12.04
N ARG A 110 4.70 2.30 11.79
CA ARG A 110 4.17 3.59 11.32
C ARG A 110 3.84 3.48 9.84
N ILE A 111 2.68 3.98 9.44
CA ILE A 111 2.23 4.09 8.05
C ILE A 111 2.03 5.57 7.76
N ASN A 112 2.66 6.06 6.71
CA ASN A 112 2.53 7.42 6.21
C ASN A 112 1.91 7.38 4.82
N MET A 113 0.90 8.20 4.58
CA MET A 113 0.36 8.43 3.25
C MET A 113 0.35 9.94 2.98
N ILE A 114 0.69 10.28 1.75
CA ILE A 114 0.41 11.60 1.20
C ILE A 114 -0.73 11.40 0.21
N ASP A 115 -1.88 11.94 0.56
CA ASP A 115 -2.99 12.02 -0.36
C ASP A 115 -2.93 13.35 -1.10
N ALA A 116 -3.11 13.30 -2.41
CA ALA A 116 -2.96 14.47 -3.25
C ALA A 116 -3.86 14.37 -4.48
N PRO A 117 -4.33 15.51 -5.03
CA PRO A 117 -5.20 15.53 -6.19
C PRO A 117 -4.64 14.76 -7.38
N GLY A 118 -5.51 13.95 -7.98
CA GLY A 118 -5.13 13.07 -9.07
C GLY A 118 -5.08 13.71 -10.46
N GLY A 119 -5.58 14.94 -10.62
CA GLY A 119 -5.87 15.55 -11.93
C GLY A 119 -4.76 16.39 -12.57
N LEU A 120 -3.60 16.59 -11.92
CA LEU A 120 -2.71 17.70 -12.29
C LEU A 120 -1.70 17.44 -13.42
N TYR A 121 -1.73 16.27 -14.07
CA TYR A 121 -0.88 16.03 -15.25
C TYR A 121 -1.54 16.44 -16.57
N ALA A 122 -2.78 16.96 -16.53
CA ALA A 122 -3.43 17.59 -17.68
C ALA A 122 -3.56 19.10 -17.44
N SER A 123 -2.81 19.87 -18.24
CA SER A 123 -2.97 21.33 -18.48
C SER A 123 -2.40 22.31 -17.44
N GLY A 124 -1.10 22.59 -17.54
CA GLY A 124 -0.56 23.92 -17.87
C GLY A 124 -1.06 25.17 -17.14
N GLY A 125 -1.16 25.15 -15.81
CA GLY A 125 -1.40 26.36 -15.00
C GLY A 125 -0.34 26.53 -13.90
N ARG A 126 0.11 27.77 -13.63
CA ARG A 126 1.09 28.10 -12.58
C ARG A 126 0.70 27.57 -11.18
N THR A 127 -0.60 27.41 -10.92
CA THR A 127 -1.13 26.82 -9.67
C THR A 127 -0.92 25.30 -9.61
N ALA A 128 -1.04 24.60 -10.75
CA ALA A 128 -0.84 23.17 -10.85
C ALA A 128 0.64 22.79 -10.66
N GLU A 129 1.57 23.61 -11.16
CA GLU A 129 3.01 23.43 -10.96
C GLU A 129 3.41 23.54 -9.48
N GLY A 130 2.91 24.56 -8.76
CA GLY A 130 3.19 24.72 -7.33
C GLY A 130 2.66 23.56 -6.47
N LEU A 131 1.45 23.08 -6.76
CA LEU A 131 0.86 21.92 -6.09
C LEU A 131 1.61 20.62 -6.40
N ALA A 132 2.04 20.42 -7.64
CA ALA A 132 2.84 19.27 -8.05
C ALA A 132 4.20 19.24 -7.34
N ASP A 133 4.88 20.38 -7.26
CA ASP A 133 6.18 20.49 -6.59
C ASP A 133 6.07 20.29 -5.07
N LEU A 134 5.04 20.86 -4.43
CA LEU A 134 4.75 20.58 -3.02
C LEU A 134 4.52 19.09 -2.80
N ARG A 135 3.60 18.47 -3.55
CA ARG A 135 3.36 17.02 -3.47
C ARG A 135 4.63 16.20 -3.62
N GLN A 136 5.50 16.58 -4.56
CA GLN A 136 6.74 15.87 -4.80
C GLN A 136 7.73 15.99 -3.64
N ARG A 137 7.86 17.18 -3.06
CA ARG A 137 8.69 17.42 -1.87
C ARG A 137 8.20 16.60 -0.67
N GLU A 138 6.89 16.64 -0.44
CA GLU A 138 6.24 15.90 0.64
C GLU A 138 6.47 14.40 0.48
N LEU A 139 6.29 13.87 -0.73
CA LEU A 139 6.52 12.46 -1.05
C LEU A 139 7.98 12.08 -0.78
N LEU A 140 8.92 12.90 -1.24
CA LEU A 140 10.34 12.65 -1.04
C LEU A 140 10.71 12.66 0.45
N ASP A 141 10.17 13.60 1.24
CA ASP A 141 10.39 13.63 2.68
C ASP A 141 9.83 12.37 3.36
N SER A 142 8.62 11.94 2.99
CA SER A 142 8.01 10.71 3.50
C SER A 142 8.81 9.46 3.12
N LEU A 143 9.33 9.37 1.90
CA LEU A 143 10.18 8.27 1.44
C LEU A 143 11.56 8.28 2.11
N THR A 144 12.11 9.45 2.41
CA THR A 144 13.40 9.61 3.11
C THR A 144 13.29 9.16 4.56
N GLN A 145 12.19 9.52 5.23
CA GLN A 145 11.94 9.14 6.63
C GLN A 145 11.49 7.67 6.78
N GLY A 146 10.84 7.12 5.76
CA GLY A 146 10.47 5.71 5.69
C GLY A 146 11.64 4.82 5.29
N ARG A 147 11.60 3.55 5.68
CA ARG A 147 12.45 2.48 5.09
C ARG A 147 11.62 1.39 4.43
N GLY A 148 10.31 1.43 4.60
CA GLY A 148 9.36 0.60 3.85
C GLY A 148 8.61 1.44 2.83
N ILE A 149 8.41 0.90 1.64
CA ILE A 149 7.66 1.55 0.56
C ILE A 149 6.57 0.58 0.11
N VAL A 150 5.32 1.03 0.07
CA VAL A 150 4.25 0.33 -0.66
C VAL A 150 4.03 1.09 -1.96
N PHE A 151 4.38 0.46 -3.08
CA PHE A 151 4.16 1.02 -4.40
C PHE A 151 2.94 0.37 -5.05
N LEU A 152 1.90 1.17 -5.31
CA LEU A 152 0.67 0.71 -5.94
C LEU A 152 0.79 0.87 -7.46
N PHE A 153 0.89 -0.26 -8.14
CA PHE A 153 0.85 -0.35 -9.59
C PHE A 153 -0.56 -0.69 -10.04
N ASP A 154 -1.09 0.12 -10.96
CA ASP A 154 -2.42 -0.03 -11.52
C ASP A 154 -2.31 -0.47 -12.99
N PRO A 155 -2.48 -1.77 -13.28
CA PRO A 155 -2.32 -2.30 -14.63
C PRO A 155 -3.35 -1.72 -15.60
N ILE A 156 -4.53 -1.34 -15.11
CA ILE A 156 -5.59 -0.77 -15.93
C ILE A 156 -5.24 0.64 -16.38
N ARG A 157 -4.67 1.43 -15.48
CA ARG A 157 -4.20 2.77 -15.80
C ARG A 157 -2.95 2.71 -16.68
N GLU A 158 -2.06 1.77 -16.44
CA GLU A 158 -0.89 1.56 -17.30
C GLU A 158 -1.32 1.20 -18.73
N PHE A 159 -2.32 0.34 -18.90
CA PHE A 159 -2.91 0.05 -20.21
C PHE A 159 -3.53 1.29 -20.88
N LYS A 160 -4.22 2.16 -20.11
CA LYS A 160 -4.91 3.34 -20.68
C LYS A 160 -3.98 4.53 -20.96
N VAL A 161 -3.07 4.81 -20.04
CA VAL A 161 -2.24 6.04 -19.98
C VAL A 161 -0.77 5.74 -20.24
N GLY A 162 -0.22 4.68 -19.63
CA GLY A 162 1.15 4.23 -19.86
C GLY A 162 2.24 5.10 -19.23
N ASP A 163 1.97 5.68 -18.06
CA ASP A 163 2.82 6.61 -17.34
C ASP A 163 3.29 6.08 -15.96
N ALA A 164 3.12 4.78 -15.66
CA ALA A 164 3.59 4.22 -14.39
C ALA A 164 5.11 4.42 -14.17
N PHE A 165 5.89 4.39 -15.26
CA PHE A 165 7.32 4.66 -15.23
C PHE A 165 7.64 6.08 -14.74
N ASP A 166 6.94 7.11 -15.22
CA ASP A 166 7.20 8.49 -14.82
C ASP A 166 6.89 8.74 -13.34
N HIS A 167 5.80 8.13 -12.86
CA HIS A 167 5.43 8.15 -11.44
C HIS A 167 6.39 7.37 -10.55
N LEU A 168 7.19 6.46 -11.12
CA LEU A 168 8.18 5.65 -10.41
C LEU A 168 9.58 6.29 -10.45
N HIS A 169 10.08 6.59 -11.65
CA HIS A 169 11.49 6.89 -11.89
C HIS A 169 11.92 8.21 -11.26
N ALA A 170 11.17 9.29 -11.47
CA ALA A 170 11.55 10.60 -10.96
C ALA A 170 11.64 10.66 -9.42
N PRO A 171 10.67 10.12 -8.64
CA PRO A 171 10.80 10.04 -7.19
C PRO A 171 11.98 9.16 -6.72
N LEU A 172 12.24 8.01 -7.36
CA LEU A 172 13.36 7.15 -6.97
C LEU A 172 14.72 7.77 -7.23
N THR A 173 14.90 8.44 -8.38
CA THR A 173 16.15 9.14 -8.69
C THR A 173 16.43 10.20 -7.62
N ARG A 174 15.44 11.01 -7.25
CA ARG A 174 15.58 12.03 -6.20
C ARG A 174 15.81 11.42 -4.82
N LEU A 175 15.17 10.30 -4.51
CA LEU A 175 15.40 9.56 -3.27
C LEU A 175 16.85 9.06 -3.21
N ALA A 176 17.35 8.46 -4.29
CA ALA A 176 18.73 7.98 -4.37
C ALA A 176 19.74 9.12 -4.27
N GLU A 177 19.51 10.25 -4.93
CA GLU A 177 20.34 11.46 -4.76
C GLU A 177 20.42 11.89 -3.29
N ARG A 178 19.27 11.91 -2.58
CA ARG A 178 19.21 12.30 -1.17
C ARG A 178 19.87 11.28 -0.24
N MET A 179 19.69 9.98 -0.49
CA MET A 179 20.36 8.92 0.27
C MET A 179 21.86 8.88 0.03
N LEU A 180 22.30 9.17 -1.20
CA LEU A 180 23.72 9.28 -1.53
C LEU A 180 24.35 10.48 -0.81
N ALA A 181 23.70 11.64 -0.83
CA ALA A 181 24.17 12.83 -0.12
C ALA A 181 24.24 12.65 1.41
N ALA A 182 23.42 11.74 1.96
CA ALA A 182 23.41 11.39 3.38
C ALA A 182 24.33 10.19 3.74
N ASP A 183 25.05 9.62 2.76
CA ASP A 183 25.88 8.41 2.93
C ASP A 183 25.09 7.19 3.48
N GLU A 184 23.82 7.06 3.09
CA GLU A 184 22.93 5.98 3.56
C GLU A 184 22.68 4.89 2.50
N MET A 185 23.33 5.00 1.34
CA MET A 185 23.28 3.98 0.29
C MET A 185 24.02 2.71 0.73
N GLN A 186 23.55 1.55 0.28
CA GLN A 186 24.15 0.25 0.59
C GLN A 186 24.51 -0.45 -0.71
N ASP A 187 25.80 -0.60 -0.98
CA ASP A 187 26.34 -1.20 -2.22
C ASP A 187 25.80 -0.52 -3.50
N GLY A 188 25.65 0.80 -3.47
CA GLY A 188 25.07 1.57 -4.58
C GLY A 188 23.56 1.38 -4.77
N LYS A 189 22.86 0.76 -3.80
CA LYS A 189 21.39 0.61 -3.78
C LYS A 189 20.76 1.39 -2.62
N LEU A 190 19.47 1.67 -2.76
CA LEU A 190 18.64 2.21 -1.71
C LEU A 190 18.53 1.22 -0.55
N PRO A 191 18.57 1.70 0.71
CA PRO A 191 18.44 0.85 1.89
C PRO A 191 17.00 0.39 2.16
N HIS A 192 16.00 0.86 1.39
CA HIS A 192 14.59 0.57 1.65
C HIS A 192 14.18 -0.84 1.22
N HIS A 193 13.10 -1.32 1.84
CA HIS A 193 12.28 -2.43 1.37
C HIS A 193 11.06 -1.90 0.62
N ILE A 194 10.72 -2.53 -0.51
CA ILE A 194 9.59 -2.15 -1.35
C ILE A 194 8.65 -3.33 -1.59
N ALA A 195 7.38 -3.11 -1.25
CA ALA A 195 6.28 -3.99 -1.62
C ALA A 195 5.57 -3.41 -2.85
N VAL A 196 5.67 -4.08 -3.98
CA VAL A 196 5.01 -3.73 -5.24
C VAL A 196 3.63 -4.38 -5.26
N CYS A 197 2.59 -3.58 -5.05
CA CYS A 197 1.20 -4.04 -5.03
C CYS A 197 0.60 -3.86 -6.42
N ILE A 198 0.33 -4.97 -7.10
CA ILE A 198 -0.43 -5.05 -8.34
C ILE A 198 -1.90 -4.94 -7.95
N THR A 199 -2.49 -3.77 -8.20
CA THR A 199 -3.83 -3.45 -7.73
C THR A 199 -4.91 -3.90 -8.72
N LYS A 200 -6.17 -3.83 -8.28
CA LYS A 200 -7.36 -4.10 -9.10
C LYS A 200 -7.40 -5.52 -9.65
N PHE A 201 -7.00 -6.50 -8.84
CA PHE A 201 -7.13 -7.90 -9.22
C PHE A 201 -8.59 -8.33 -9.46
N ASP A 202 -9.54 -7.57 -8.92
CA ASP A 202 -10.98 -7.67 -9.19
C ASP A 202 -11.41 -7.25 -10.61
N ASP A 203 -10.55 -6.56 -11.38
CA ASP A 203 -10.84 -6.20 -12.77
C ASP A 203 -10.66 -7.41 -13.68
N ARG A 204 -11.64 -7.62 -14.56
CA ARG A 204 -11.69 -8.81 -15.41
C ARG A 204 -10.41 -9.02 -16.23
N ARG A 205 -9.80 -7.95 -16.73
CA ARG A 205 -8.58 -8.04 -17.56
C ARG A 205 -7.38 -8.54 -16.77
N VAL A 206 -7.29 -8.17 -15.49
CA VAL A 206 -6.19 -8.60 -14.62
C VAL A 206 -6.38 -10.07 -14.24
N LEU A 207 -7.61 -10.46 -13.87
CA LEU A 207 -7.97 -11.84 -13.59
C LEU A 207 -7.74 -12.75 -14.81
N ASP A 208 -8.23 -12.38 -15.99
CA ASP A 208 -8.07 -13.16 -17.22
C ASP A 208 -6.59 -13.32 -17.62
N THR A 209 -5.75 -12.29 -17.38
CA THR A 209 -4.30 -12.40 -17.61
C THR A 209 -3.68 -13.43 -16.69
N ALA A 210 -4.04 -13.44 -15.40
CA ALA A 210 -3.55 -14.43 -14.45
C ALA A 210 -4.05 -15.85 -14.76
N MET A 211 -5.32 -15.99 -15.19
CA MET A 211 -5.89 -17.26 -15.64
C MET A 211 -5.18 -17.81 -16.88
N GLY A 212 -4.99 -16.98 -17.92
CA GLY A 212 -4.32 -17.39 -19.15
C GLY A 212 -2.86 -17.82 -18.95
N GLN A 213 -2.24 -17.36 -17.86
CA GLN A 213 -0.88 -17.71 -17.46
C GLN A 213 -0.82 -18.82 -16.41
N HIS A 214 -1.96 -19.40 -16.03
CA HIS A 214 -2.07 -20.47 -15.02
C HIS A 214 -1.49 -20.07 -13.65
N LEU A 215 -1.63 -18.80 -13.27
CA LEU A 215 -1.09 -18.23 -12.02
C LEU A 215 -2.11 -18.20 -10.88
N ILE A 216 -3.31 -18.72 -11.13
CA ILE A 216 -4.41 -18.69 -10.17
C ILE A 216 -4.34 -19.89 -9.25
N ASN A 217 -4.35 -19.60 -7.96
CA ASN A 217 -4.51 -20.57 -6.89
C ASN A 217 -5.83 -20.29 -6.15
N VAL A 218 -6.53 -21.34 -5.77
CA VAL A 218 -7.68 -21.26 -4.87
C VAL A 218 -7.33 -22.03 -3.62
N GLU A 219 -7.35 -21.35 -2.48
CA GLU A 219 -7.08 -21.97 -1.19
C GLU A 219 -8.23 -22.93 -0.83
N PRO A 220 -7.96 -24.21 -0.52
CA PRO A 220 -9.01 -25.19 -0.22
C PRO A 220 -9.89 -24.83 0.98
N ASP A 221 -9.36 -24.02 1.90
CA ASP A 221 -10.01 -23.54 3.12
C ASP A 221 -10.63 -22.14 2.99
N ASP A 222 -10.52 -21.48 1.83
CA ASP A 222 -11.23 -20.23 1.58
C ASP A 222 -12.73 -20.52 1.36
N PRO A 223 -13.62 -20.12 2.30
CA PRO A 223 -15.05 -20.39 2.18
C PRO A 223 -15.71 -19.70 0.98
N TYR A 224 -15.05 -18.70 0.38
CA TYR A 224 -15.56 -17.98 -0.79
C TYR A 224 -14.98 -18.52 -2.10
N GLY A 225 -13.89 -19.30 -2.04
CA GLY A 225 -13.16 -19.78 -3.20
C GLY A 225 -12.60 -18.65 -4.06
N PHE A 226 -12.11 -17.56 -3.45
CA PHE A 226 -11.57 -16.46 -4.22
C PHE A 226 -10.29 -16.88 -4.94
N PRO A 227 -10.11 -16.44 -6.20
CA PRO A 227 -8.83 -16.61 -6.86
C PRO A 227 -7.80 -15.76 -6.12
N LYS A 228 -6.60 -16.32 -5.98
CA LYS A 228 -5.40 -15.65 -5.49
C LYS A 228 -4.24 -15.93 -6.42
N VAL A 229 -3.23 -15.08 -6.37
CA VAL A 229 -1.94 -15.30 -7.01
C VAL A 229 -0.90 -15.37 -5.90
N SER A 230 -0.03 -16.38 -5.96
CA SER A 230 1.01 -16.53 -4.95
C SER A 230 2.01 -15.38 -5.06
N ASP A 231 2.71 -15.10 -3.96
CA ASP A 231 3.81 -14.14 -3.93
C ASP A 231 4.94 -14.51 -4.93
N GLU A 232 5.12 -15.80 -5.20
CA GLU A 232 6.11 -16.36 -6.13
C GLU A 232 5.71 -16.11 -7.59
N ASP A 233 4.40 -16.14 -7.88
CA ASP A 233 3.83 -15.93 -9.21
C ASP A 233 3.54 -14.45 -9.52
N ALA A 234 3.40 -13.61 -8.49
CA ALA A 234 3.12 -12.19 -8.64
C ALA A 234 4.10 -11.44 -9.57
N PRO A 235 5.43 -11.68 -9.55
CA PRO A 235 6.37 -11.09 -10.51
C PRO A 235 6.12 -11.53 -11.95
N THR A 236 5.62 -12.76 -12.16
CA THR A 236 5.25 -13.26 -13.49
C THR A 236 4.01 -12.52 -13.98
N LEU A 237 2.96 -12.43 -13.17
CA LEU A 237 1.77 -11.66 -13.53
C LEU A 237 2.11 -10.19 -13.82
N PHE A 238 2.96 -9.57 -13.01
CA PHE A 238 3.43 -8.21 -13.24
C PHE A 238 4.02 -8.04 -14.63
N ARG A 239 4.95 -8.93 -15.01
CA ARG A 239 5.60 -8.91 -16.33
C ARG A 239 4.60 -9.03 -17.48
N GLU A 240 3.64 -9.94 -17.36
CA GLU A 240 2.64 -10.12 -18.42
C GLU A 240 1.71 -8.91 -18.55
N LEU A 241 1.28 -8.32 -17.43
CA LEU A 241 0.50 -7.07 -17.45
C LEU A 241 1.32 -5.91 -18.03
N CYS A 242 2.62 -5.86 -17.74
CA CYS A 242 3.52 -4.86 -18.30
C CYS A 242 3.68 -4.99 -19.83
N ARG A 243 3.74 -6.21 -20.37
CA ARG A 243 3.87 -6.44 -21.83
C ARG A 243 2.68 -5.91 -22.63
N ILE A 244 1.50 -5.90 -22.02
CA ILE A 244 0.26 -5.43 -22.65
C ILE A 244 0.14 -3.89 -22.53
N SER A 245 1.08 -3.22 -21.85
CA SER A 245 1.10 -1.75 -21.71
C SER A 245 1.15 -1.05 -23.07
N ARG A 246 0.40 0.05 -23.17
CA ARG A 246 0.28 0.90 -24.36
C ARG A 246 1.62 1.44 -24.87
N ASN A 247 2.56 1.74 -23.97
CA ASN A 247 3.82 2.42 -24.32
C ASN A 247 5.06 1.52 -24.17
N GLY A 248 4.92 0.26 -23.73
CA GLY A 248 6.06 -0.64 -23.45
C GLY A 248 6.95 -0.21 -22.27
N HIS A 249 6.61 0.90 -21.59
CA HIS A 249 7.38 1.45 -20.46
C HIS A 249 7.28 0.61 -19.18
N ALA A 250 6.36 -0.34 -19.15
CA ALA A 250 6.12 -1.13 -17.96
C ALA A 250 7.26 -2.14 -17.69
N GLU A 251 8.02 -2.57 -18.71
CA GLU A 251 9.29 -3.30 -18.50
C GLU A 251 10.37 -2.41 -17.85
N LEU A 252 10.36 -1.09 -18.15
CA LEU A 252 11.27 -0.14 -17.53
C LEU A 252 11.01 -0.02 -16.02
N VAL A 253 9.79 -0.27 -15.55
CA VAL A 253 9.46 -0.29 -14.11
C VAL A 253 10.27 -1.37 -13.39
N LEU A 254 10.25 -2.63 -13.88
CA LEU A 254 11.04 -3.72 -13.28
C LEU A 254 12.53 -3.44 -13.32
N ASN A 255 13.03 -3.00 -14.47
CA ASN A 255 14.45 -2.68 -14.62
C ASN A 255 14.87 -1.54 -13.69
N THR A 256 14.01 -0.55 -13.49
CA THR A 256 14.25 0.54 -12.55
C THR A 256 14.28 0.05 -11.11
N LEU A 257 13.31 -0.78 -10.72
CA LEU A 257 13.29 -1.38 -9.38
C LEU A 257 14.58 -2.17 -9.10
N GLY A 258 15.01 -3.02 -10.03
CA GLY A 258 16.26 -3.77 -9.90
C GLY A 258 17.51 -2.89 -9.91
N LYS A 259 17.47 -1.70 -10.53
CA LYS A 259 18.57 -0.72 -10.49
C LYS A 259 18.67 -0.01 -9.14
N PHE A 260 17.55 0.33 -8.51
CA PHE A 260 17.54 1.10 -7.27
C PHE A 260 17.57 0.25 -5.99
N PHE A 261 17.02 -0.96 -5.99
CA PHE A 261 16.90 -1.79 -4.79
C PHE A 261 17.70 -3.08 -4.91
N HIS A 262 18.05 -3.66 -3.76
CA HIS A 262 18.55 -5.03 -3.71
C HIS A 262 17.40 -6.03 -3.98
N PRO A 263 17.63 -7.13 -4.72
CA PRO A 263 16.58 -8.08 -5.07
C PRO A 263 15.83 -8.68 -3.87
N ASP A 264 16.52 -8.91 -2.75
CA ASP A 264 15.94 -9.44 -1.51
C ASP A 264 15.05 -8.41 -0.76
N ARG A 265 15.03 -7.16 -1.24
CA ARG A 265 14.23 -6.06 -0.68
C ARG A 265 13.04 -5.70 -1.55
N ILE A 266 12.78 -6.43 -2.62
CA ILE A 266 11.64 -6.23 -3.52
C ILE A 266 10.71 -7.44 -3.36
N GLN A 267 9.45 -7.19 -3.03
CA GLN A 267 8.42 -8.24 -2.99
C GLN A 267 7.18 -7.78 -3.76
N PHE A 268 6.60 -8.68 -4.55
CA PHE A 268 5.40 -8.41 -5.35
C PHE A 268 4.18 -9.03 -4.67
N PHE A 269 3.06 -8.32 -4.71
CA PHE A 269 1.79 -8.76 -4.16
C PHE A 269 0.67 -8.44 -5.15
N VAL A 270 -0.19 -9.40 -5.42
CA VAL A 270 -1.43 -9.17 -6.19
C VAL A 270 -2.55 -8.86 -5.22
N THR A 271 -3.18 -7.70 -5.37
CA THR A 271 -4.09 -7.14 -4.39
C THR A 271 -5.41 -6.67 -5.02
N SER A 272 -6.50 -6.81 -4.27
CA SER A 272 -7.78 -6.18 -4.58
C SER A 272 -8.32 -5.49 -3.34
N SER A 273 -8.61 -4.20 -3.46
CA SER A 273 -9.18 -3.43 -2.34
C SER A 273 -10.67 -3.72 -2.13
N ILE A 274 -11.40 -4.11 -3.17
CA ILE A 274 -12.85 -4.37 -3.07
C ILE A 274 -13.21 -5.85 -3.08
N GLY A 275 -12.30 -6.72 -3.51
CA GLY A 275 -12.57 -8.13 -3.73
C GLY A 275 -13.48 -8.38 -4.93
N PHE A 276 -13.77 -9.65 -5.19
CA PHE A 276 -14.68 -10.06 -6.25
C PHE A 276 -16.15 -10.01 -5.81
N PHE A 277 -17.03 -9.94 -6.80
CA PHE A 277 -18.44 -10.18 -6.57
C PHE A 277 -18.66 -11.64 -6.18
N MET A 278 -19.68 -11.88 -5.37
CA MET A 278 -20.08 -13.22 -4.96
C MET A 278 -21.53 -13.42 -5.36
N ASP A 279 -21.84 -14.63 -5.85
CA ASP A 279 -23.21 -15.02 -6.09
C ASP A 279 -24.00 -14.93 -4.78
N ARG A 280 -25.16 -14.25 -4.82
CA ARG A 280 -25.94 -13.96 -3.61
C ARG A 280 -26.61 -15.19 -3.01
N HIS A 281 -26.82 -16.24 -3.81
CA HIS A 281 -27.52 -17.44 -3.39
C HIS A 281 -26.54 -18.50 -2.87
N ARG A 282 -25.41 -18.67 -3.56
CA ARG A 282 -24.37 -19.65 -3.24
C ARG A 282 -23.33 -19.11 -2.26
N ASN A 283 -23.19 -17.78 -2.16
CA ASN A 283 -22.22 -17.10 -1.31
C ASN A 283 -20.77 -17.54 -1.58
N VAL A 284 -20.48 -17.82 -2.86
CA VAL A 284 -19.15 -18.17 -3.38
C VAL A 284 -18.83 -17.28 -4.57
N PHE A 285 -17.54 -17.24 -4.92
CA PHE A 285 -17.06 -16.57 -6.12
C PHE A 285 -17.71 -17.13 -7.39
N ASP A 286 -18.05 -16.23 -8.32
CA ASP A 286 -18.57 -16.56 -9.64
C ASP A 286 -17.54 -16.20 -10.70
N TRP A 287 -17.09 -17.21 -11.46
CA TRP A 287 -16.11 -17.06 -12.53
C TRP A 287 -16.66 -16.32 -13.74
N ASP A 288 -17.97 -16.38 -13.98
CA ASP A 288 -18.62 -15.73 -15.12
C ASP A 288 -19.04 -14.29 -14.77
N ASP A 289 -19.23 -13.99 -13.49
CA ASP A 289 -19.68 -12.69 -12.97
C ASP A 289 -18.78 -12.18 -11.83
N SER A 290 -17.49 -12.02 -12.12
CA SER A 290 -16.46 -11.76 -11.11
C SER A 290 -16.41 -10.31 -10.61
N GLU A 291 -16.83 -9.34 -11.42
CA GLU A 291 -16.57 -7.91 -11.16
C GLU A 291 -17.46 -7.36 -10.03
N ASN A 292 -16.82 -6.86 -8.97
CA ASN A 292 -17.51 -6.21 -7.85
C ASN A 292 -17.80 -4.72 -8.10
N LEU A 293 -17.96 -4.35 -9.37
CA LEU A 293 -18.15 -2.99 -9.84
C LEU A 293 -19.48 -2.89 -10.58
N LEU A 294 -20.17 -1.77 -10.39
CA LEU A 294 -21.28 -1.37 -11.25
C LEU A 294 -20.99 0.02 -11.82
N PRO A 295 -21.16 0.20 -13.15
CA PRO A 295 -21.18 1.54 -13.71
C PRO A 295 -22.36 2.32 -13.12
N GLN A 296 -22.14 3.59 -12.81
CA GLN A 296 -23.23 4.53 -12.51
C GLN A 296 -23.56 5.35 -13.76
N GLU A 297 -24.59 6.19 -13.66
CA GLU A 297 -24.94 7.11 -14.74
C GLU A 297 -23.74 7.98 -15.16
N PRO A 298 -23.69 8.44 -16.42
CA PRO A 298 -22.60 9.26 -16.92
C PRO A 298 -22.29 10.44 -15.98
N GLY A 299 -21.06 10.50 -15.47
CA GLY A 299 -20.61 11.54 -14.53
C GLY A 299 -20.66 11.17 -13.04
N GLN A 300 -21.27 10.05 -12.66
CA GLN A 300 -21.34 9.61 -11.25
C GLN A 300 -20.26 8.59 -10.85
N GLY A 301 -19.49 8.08 -11.81
CA GLY A 301 -18.36 7.19 -11.55
C GLY A 301 -18.75 5.72 -11.41
N LEU A 302 -18.01 4.98 -10.58
CA LEU A 302 -18.20 3.55 -10.31
C LEU A 302 -18.70 3.37 -8.89
N ARG A 303 -19.56 2.37 -8.67
CA ARG A 303 -19.96 1.91 -7.33
C ARG A 303 -19.57 0.47 -7.09
N VAL A 304 -19.40 0.10 -5.82
CA VAL A 304 -19.16 -1.29 -5.42
C VAL A 304 -20.48 -2.06 -5.45
N ARG A 305 -20.50 -3.19 -6.17
CA ARG A 305 -21.71 -3.99 -6.40
C ARG A 305 -22.18 -4.70 -5.12
N GLY A 306 -21.27 -5.37 -4.46
CA GLY A 306 -21.49 -6.30 -3.36
C GLY A 306 -20.80 -5.88 -2.08
N GLN A 307 -20.50 -6.87 -1.24
CA GLN A 307 -19.69 -6.64 -0.04
C GLN A 307 -18.23 -6.43 -0.43
N VAL A 308 -17.56 -5.52 0.27
CA VAL A 308 -16.12 -5.31 0.13
C VAL A 308 -15.41 -6.47 0.83
N ARG A 309 -14.60 -7.25 0.10
CA ARG A 309 -13.82 -8.38 0.63
C ARG A 309 -12.38 -8.30 0.13
N PRO A 310 -11.54 -7.46 0.76
CA PRO A 310 -10.20 -7.20 0.26
C PRO A 310 -9.36 -8.48 0.18
N ILE A 311 -8.51 -8.56 -0.84
CA ILE A 311 -7.60 -9.67 -1.11
C ILE A 311 -6.18 -9.14 -1.01
N ASN A 312 -5.36 -9.78 -0.18
CA ASN A 312 -3.93 -9.54 -0.02
C ASN A 312 -3.51 -8.09 0.32
N VAL A 313 -4.36 -7.31 1.01
CA VAL A 313 -4.04 -5.92 1.37
C VAL A 313 -3.28 -5.77 2.69
N VAL A 314 -3.26 -6.82 3.54
CA VAL A 314 -2.61 -6.81 4.87
C VAL A 314 -1.16 -7.27 4.77
N GLU A 315 -0.92 -8.24 3.89
CA GLU A 315 0.29 -9.01 3.67
C GLU A 315 1.48 -8.12 3.30
N PRO A 316 1.36 -7.14 2.37
CA PRO A 316 2.43 -6.18 2.09
C PRO A 316 2.90 -5.42 3.33
N MET A 317 1.94 -5.05 4.20
CA MET A 317 2.21 -4.25 5.40
C MET A 317 2.93 -5.07 6.47
N LEU A 318 2.52 -6.33 6.65
CA LEU A 318 3.15 -7.24 7.58
C LEU A 318 4.56 -7.64 7.12
N TRP A 319 4.74 -7.92 5.82
CA TRP A 319 6.04 -8.21 5.25
C TRP A 319 7.02 -7.05 5.47
N LEU A 320 6.63 -5.82 5.12
CA LEU A 320 7.45 -4.63 5.37
C LEU A 320 7.73 -4.47 6.86
N GLY A 321 6.72 -4.60 7.72
CA GLY A 321 6.88 -4.49 9.17
C GLY A 321 7.91 -5.46 9.74
N GLN A 322 7.89 -6.72 9.29
CA GLN A 322 8.86 -7.74 9.69
C GLN A 322 10.28 -7.38 9.23
N ARG A 323 10.43 -6.92 7.98
CA ARG A 323 11.73 -6.50 7.43
C ARG A 323 12.32 -5.33 8.21
N LEU A 324 11.50 -4.32 8.51
CA LEU A 324 11.90 -3.14 9.28
C LEU A 324 12.27 -3.45 10.73
N ALA A 325 11.56 -4.38 11.36
CA ALA A 325 11.88 -4.84 12.71
C ALA A 325 13.19 -5.64 12.75
N ALA A 326 13.50 -6.39 11.69
CA ALA A 326 14.75 -7.16 11.57
C ALA A 326 15.98 -6.27 11.34
N THR A 327 15.83 -5.16 10.59
CA THR A 327 16.92 -4.20 10.36
C THR A 327 17.18 -3.28 11.57
N ASN A 328 16.19 -3.10 12.46
CA ASN A 328 16.34 -2.31 13.67
C ASN A 328 15.72 -3.02 14.89
N PRO A 329 16.42 -3.97 15.53
CA PRO A 329 15.92 -4.67 16.72
C PRO A 329 15.68 -3.75 17.94
N ALA A 330 16.20 -2.51 17.90
CA ALA A 330 15.92 -1.46 18.88
C ALA A 330 14.67 -0.61 18.56
N GLY A 331 14.08 -0.77 17.36
CA GLY A 331 12.88 -0.06 16.91
C GLY A 331 11.56 -0.60 17.46
N VAL A 332 11.62 -1.69 18.25
CA VAL A 332 10.52 -2.09 19.12
C VAL A 332 10.47 -1.08 20.25
N ILE A 333 9.63 -0.05 20.11
CA ILE A 333 9.40 0.96 21.17
C ILE A 333 9.11 0.22 22.48
N PRO A 334 10.03 0.19 23.45
CA PRO A 334 9.77 -0.42 24.74
C PRO A 334 8.99 0.63 25.55
N ARG A 335 7.67 0.45 25.59
CA ARG A 335 6.66 1.15 26.40
C ARG A 335 6.62 2.68 26.31
#